data_AF-A0A0C9SQ24-F1
#
_entry.id   AF-A0A0C9SQ24-F1
#
_cell.length_a   1.000
_cell.length_b   1.000
_cell.length_c   1.000
_cell.angle_alpha   90.00
_cell.angle_beta   90.00
_cell.angle_gamma   90.00
#
_symmetry.space_group_name_H-M   'P 1'
#
loop_
_entity.id
_entity.type
_entity.pdbx_description
1 polymer ?
#
loop_
_entity_poly.entity_id
_entity_poly.type
_entity_poly.pdbx_seq_one_letter_code
_entity_poly.pdbx_strand_id
1 'polypeptide(L)'
;MSKSCPCPPPVSTLCLQGPETVEASNRAIILNFGTLHLSIAFLTHTSIQLYPKDVWVKLVVSVRKELRKFYIGLVFKFEDFVLAFVTLNIMFQPVWGEHVSELPFRHLDVFVDHGAFLEAIAGWVLDRSSSP
;
A
#
# COMPACT_ATOMS: atom_id res chain seq x y z
N MET A 1 -5.12 -19.01 -14.10
CA MET A 1 -5.23 -17.96 -15.13
C MET A 1 -4.62 -16.70 -14.54
N SER A 2 -3.53 -16.17 -15.11
CA SER A 2 -2.92 -14.93 -14.63
C SER A 2 -3.89 -13.78 -14.89
N LYS A 3 -4.59 -13.29 -13.85
CA LYS A 3 -5.37 -12.04 -13.97
C LYS A 3 -4.39 -10.93 -14.34
N SER A 4 -4.60 -10.32 -15.50
CA SER A 4 -3.80 -9.18 -15.94
C SER A 4 -4.01 -8.05 -14.94
N CYS A 5 -2.94 -7.63 -14.26
CA CYS A 5 -2.98 -6.38 -13.50
C CYS A 5 -3.34 -5.25 -14.47
N PRO A 6 -4.42 -4.48 -14.24
CA PRO A 6 -4.75 -3.35 -15.10
C PRO A 6 -3.55 -2.37 -15.09
N CYS A 7 -3.17 -1.87 -16.26
CA CYS A 7 -2.21 -0.77 -16.33
C CYS A 7 -2.91 0.49 -15.81
N PRO A 8 -2.54 1.00 -14.63
CA PRO A 8 -3.26 2.12 -14.05
C PRO A 8 -3.05 3.38 -14.90
N PRO A 9 -4.08 4.24 -15.04
CA PRO A 9 -3.88 5.57 -15.60
C PRO A 9 -2.93 6.38 -14.69
N PRO A 10 -2.39 7.51 -15.16
CA PRO A 10 -1.52 8.34 -14.33
C PRO A 10 -2.17 8.66 -12.99
N VAL A 11 -1.44 8.51 -11.88
CA VAL A 11 -1.97 8.72 -10.52
C VAL A 11 -2.60 10.11 -10.36
N SER A 12 -2.14 11.11 -11.11
CA SER A 12 -2.73 12.45 -11.14
C SER A 12 -4.17 12.52 -11.65
N THR A 13 -4.65 11.47 -12.32
CA THR A 13 -6.04 11.35 -12.81
C THR A 13 -6.96 10.64 -11.80
N LEU A 14 -6.40 10.12 -10.72
CA LEU A 14 -7.11 9.37 -9.70
C LEU A 14 -7.39 10.24 -8.47
N CYS A 15 -8.57 10.05 -7.89
CA CYS A 15 -8.98 10.76 -6.67
C CYS A 15 -9.18 9.74 -5.54
N LEU A 16 -8.40 9.89 -4.47
CA LEU A 16 -8.54 9.05 -3.28
C LEU A 16 -9.94 9.27 -2.70
N GLN A 17 -10.66 8.19 -2.48
CA GLN A 17 -11.96 8.21 -1.81
C GLN A 17 -11.76 8.55 -0.32
N GLY A 18 -12.85 8.90 0.37
CA GLY A 18 -12.79 9.39 1.74
C GLY A 18 -12.04 8.44 2.71
N PRO A 19 -11.61 8.95 3.88
CA PRO A 19 -10.81 8.19 4.84
C PRO A 19 -11.44 6.85 5.26
N GLU A 20 -12.76 6.74 5.21
CA GLU A 20 -13.54 5.53 5.48
C GLU A 20 -13.29 4.38 4.51
N THR A 21 -12.69 4.66 3.35
CA THR A 21 -12.41 3.68 2.29
C THR A 21 -10.96 3.19 2.28
N VAL A 22 -10.13 3.70 3.19
CA VAL A 22 -8.74 3.28 3.33
C VAL A 22 -8.68 2.09 4.28
N GLU A 23 -8.16 0.97 3.79
CA GLU A 23 -7.92 -0.21 4.61
C GLU A 23 -6.42 -0.37 4.88
N ALA A 24 -6.08 -0.84 6.08
CA ALA A 24 -4.70 -1.11 6.45
C ALA A 24 -4.61 -2.45 7.17
N SER A 25 -3.52 -3.16 6.90
CA SER A 25 -3.13 -4.37 7.61
C SER A 25 -1.68 -4.24 8.08
N ASN A 26 -1.19 -5.24 8.81
CA ASN A 26 0.22 -5.34 9.15
C ASN A 26 1.15 -5.51 7.93
N ARG A 27 0.60 -5.79 6.74
CA ARG A 27 1.38 -6.07 5.51
C ARG A 27 1.23 -5.02 4.43
N ALA A 28 0.05 -4.41 4.31
CA ALA A 28 -0.26 -3.52 3.21
C ALA A 28 -1.26 -2.44 3.59
N ILE A 29 -1.20 -1.33 2.86
CA ILE A 29 -2.24 -0.29 2.82
C ILE A 29 -3.00 -0.44 1.51
N ILE A 30 -4.32 -0.39 1.56
CA ILE A 30 -5.20 -0.40 0.39
C ILE A 30 -5.83 0.99 0.27
N LEU A 31 -5.60 1.61 -0.88
CA LEU A 31 -6.11 2.93 -1.23
C LEU A 31 -7.20 2.78 -2.29
N ASN A 32 -8.39 3.31 -2.00
CA ASN A 32 -9.51 3.32 -2.93
C ASN A 32 -9.50 4.61 -3.76
N PHE A 33 -9.47 4.49 -5.09
CA PHE A 33 -9.54 5.61 -6.03
C PHE A 33 -10.85 5.63 -6.84
N GLY A 34 -11.90 4.99 -6.34
CA GLY A 34 -13.20 4.85 -6.96
C GLY A 34 -13.24 3.66 -7.91
N THR A 35 -12.78 3.84 -9.14
CA THR A 35 -12.78 2.77 -10.16
C THR A 35 -11.61 1.80 -10.03
N LEU A 36 -10.60 2.15 -9.22
CA LEU A 36 -9.39 1.36 -9.03
C LEU A 36 -8.98 1.35 -7.55
N HIS A 37 -8.42 0.23 -7.13
CA HIS A 37 -7.85 0.04 -5.82
C HIS A 37 -6.36 -0.24 -5.94
N LEU A 38 -5.56 0.34 -5.05
CA LEU A 38 -4.13 0.13 -4.97
C LEU A 38 -3.78 -0.48 -3.62
N SER A 39 -3.30 -1.72 -3.64
CA SER A 39 -2.65 -2.34 -2.49
C SER A 39 -1.14 -2.10 -2.56
N ILE A 40 -0.55 -1.55 -1.50
CA ILE A 40 0.90 -1.33 -1.37
C ILE A 40 1.41 -2.09 -0.16
N ALA A 41 2.23 -3.11 -0.38
CA ALA A 41 3.01 -3.73 0.69
C ALA A 41 4.41 -3.11 0.78
N PHE A 42 4.75 -2.62 1.98
CA PHE A 42 6.03 -2.01 2.31
C PHE A 42 6.93 -3.11 2.88
N LEU A 43 7.60 -3.86 2.00
CA LEU A 43 8.23 -5.15 2.33
C LEU A 43 9.31 -5.01 3.43
N THR A 44 10.45 -4.42 3.09
CA THR A 44 11.58 -4.27 4.01
C THR A 44 12.16 -2.86 3.96
N HIS A 45 12.93 -2.51 5.01
CA HIS A 45 13.71 -1.27 5.09
C HIS A 45 12.93 0.01 4.80
N THR A 46 11.65 0.05 5.18
CA THR A 46 10.81 1.23 5.09
C THR A 46 10.60 1.82 6.48
N SER A 47 10.78 3.13 6.60
CA SER A 47 10.51 3.90 7.81
C SER A 47 9.45 4.95 7.49
N ILE A 48 8.41 5.02 8.31
CA ILE A 48 7.37 6.04 8.18
C ILE A 48 7.83 7.26 8.98
N GLN A 49 7.88 8.42 8.32
CA GLN A 49 8.35 9.67 8.93
C GLN A 49 7.37 10.80 8.66
N LEU A 50 7.16 11.62 9.68
CA LEU A 50 6.29 12.80 9.62
C LEU A 50 7.16 14.05 9.58
N TYR A 51 6.92 14.92 8.61
CA TYR A 51 7.66 16.16 8.43
C TYR A 51 6.72 17.36 8.42
N PRO A 52 7.01 18.44 9.16
CA PRO A 52 6.46 19.75 8.84
C PRO A 52 6.76 20.13 7.38
N LYS A 53 5.86 20.84 6.71
CA LYS A 53 6.00 21.16 5.27
C LYS A 53 7.29 21.89 4.92
N ASP A 54 7.66 22.89 5.72
CA ASP A 54 8.89 23.67 5.54
C ASP A 54 10.14 22.79 5.67
N VAL A 55 10.15 21.88 6.65
CA VAL A 55 11.21 20.89 6.86
C VAL A 55 11.28 19.93 5.68
N TRP A 56 10.14 19.42 5.19
CA TRP A 56 10.08 18.55 4.02
C TRP A 56 10.68 19.21 2.77
N VAL A 57 10.31 20.47 2.51
CA VAL A 57 10.86 21.21 1.37
C VAL A 57 12.36 21.38 1.53
N LYS A 58 12.82 21.83 2.69
CA LYS A 58 14.24 22.13 2.94
C LYS A 58 15.14 20.88 2.92
N LEU A 59 14.72 19.80 3.57
CA LEU A 59 15.56 18.61 3.79
C LEU A 59 15.34 17.52 2.75
N VAL A 60 14.14 17.43 2.19
CA VAL A 60 13.82 16.44 1.18
C VAL A 60 13.86 17.11 -0.18
N VAL A 61 12.88 17.94 -0.54
CA VAL A 61 12.73 18.46 -1.92
C VAL A 61 14.00 19.16 -2.45
N SER A 62 14.62 20.02 -1.64
CA SER A 62 15.79 20.81 -2.03
C SER A 62 17.11 20.04 -2.04
N VAL A 63 17.14 18.81 -1.52
CA VAL A 63 18.36 18.00 -1.44
C VAL A 63 18.37 16.95 -2.54
N ARG A 64 19.49 16.91 -3.29
CA ARG A 64 19.71 15.90 -4.33
C ARG A 64 19.58 14.49 -3.77
N LYS A 65 18.96 13.60 -4.55
CA LYS A 65 18.68 12.22 -4.16
C LYS A 65 19.94 11.47 -3.70
N GLU A 66 21.05 11.66 -4.41
CA GLU A 66 22.36 11.09 -4.10
C GLU A 66 22.88 11.45 -2.69
N LEU A 67 22.56 12.65 -2.20
CA LEU A 67 23.04 13.16 -0.91
C LEU A 67 22.20 12.68 0.27
N ARG A 68 20.90 12.44 0.06
CA ARG A 68 19.97 12.02 1.12
C ARG A 68 20.21 10.58 1.59
N LYS A 69 20.81 9.72 0.75
CA LYS A 69 21.08 8.29 1.03
C LYS A 69 19.84 7.43 1.34
N PHE A 70 18.65 7.93 1.06
CA PHE A 70 17.39 7.18 1.10
C PHE A 70 16.51 7.59 -0.08
N TYR A 71 15.50 6.76 -0.34
CA TYR A 71 14.48 6.94 -1.36
C TYR A 71 13.13 7.23 -0.72
N ILE A 72 12.24 7.83 -1.50
CA ILE A 72 10.86 8.08 -1.11
C ILE A 72 10.00 7.06 -1.85
N GLY A 73 9.29 6.22 -1.12
CA GLY A 73 8.38 5.23 -1.69
C GLY A 73 6.99 5.78 -1.94
N LEU A 74 6.40 6.36 -0.90
CA LEU A 74 5.07 6.95 -0.93
C LEU A 74 5.06 8.20 -0.05
N VAL A 75 4.23 9.17 -0.44
CA VAL A 75 4.04 10.41 0.32
C VAL A 75 2.57 10.76 0.35
N PHE A 76 2.07 11.08 1.55
CA PHE A 76 0.81 11.79 1.73
C PHE A 76 1.10 13.22 2.15
N LYS A 77 0.57 14.17 1.38
CA LYS A 77 0.71 15.60 1.66
C LYS A 77 -0.57 16.10 2.30
N PHE A 78 -0.47 16.59 3.53
CA PHE A 78 -1.57 17.19 4.27
C PHE A 78 -1.45 18.73 4.23
N GLU A 79 -2.28 19.43 5.01
CA GLU A 79 -2.25 20.89 5.09
C GLU A 79 -0.99 21.42 5.79
N ASP A 80 -0.54 20.80 6.88
CA ASP A 80 0.61 21.32 7.64
C ASP A 80 1.85 20.42 7.57
N PHE A 81 1.64 19.14 7.25
CA PHE A 81 2.69 18.14 7.31
C PHE A 81 2.67 17.20 6.11
N VAL A 82 3.74 16.41 6.02
CA VAL A 82 3.97 15.40 5.00
C VAL A 82 4.29 14.09 5.70
N LEU A 83 3.50 13.06 5.44
CA LEU A 83 3.77 11.69 5.88
C LEU A 83 4.49 10.97 4.74
N ALA A 84 5.73 10.57 4.96
CA ALA A 84 6.55 9.92 3.95
C ALA A 84 6.98 8.52 4.39
N PHE A 85 6.90 7.59 3.44
CA PHE A 85 7.38 6.22 3.57
C PHE A 85 8.77 6.19 2.92
N VAL A 86 9.79 6.45 3.73
CA VAL A 86 11.18 6.48 3.26
C VAL A 86 11.76 5.08 3.26
N THR A 87 12.60 4.76 2.28
CA THR A 87 13.16 3.40 2.11
C THR A 87 14.60 3.45 1.66
N LEU A 88 15.37 2.42 1.99
CA LEU A 88 16.75 2.27 1.50
C LEU A 88 16.82 1.66 0.09
N ASN A 89 15.82 0.92 -0.36
CA ASN A 89 15.93 0.09 -1.56
C ASN A 89 14.66 0.00 -2.43
N ILE A 90 13.59 0.75 -2.14
CA ILE A 90 12.35 0.77 -2.96
C ILE A 90 11.74 -0.64 -3.10
N MET A 91 11.82 -1.45 -2.05
CA MET A 91 11.18 -2.77 -2.03
C MET A 91 9.70 -2.62 -1.66
N PHE A 92 8.90 -2.26 -2.67
CA PHE A 92 7.45 -2.18 -2.59
C PHE A 92 6.80 -3.17 -3.54
N GLN A 93 5.63 -3.66 -3.16
CA GLN A 93 4.79 -4.48 -4.03
C GLN A 93 3.45 -3.77 -4.27
N PRO A 94 3.40 -2.81 -5.22
CA PRO A 94 2.15 -2.19 -5.63
C PRO A 94 1.36 -3.17 -6.50
N VAL A 95 0.09 -3.37 -6.16
CA VAL A 95 -0.85 -4.15 -6.97
C VAL A 95 -2.12 -3.35 -7.17
N TRP A 96 -2.52 -3.23 -8.43
CA TRP A 96 -3.75 -2.57 -8.84
C TRP A 96 -4.83 -3.61 -9.12
N GLY A 97 -6.07 -3.27 -8.78
CA GLY A 97 -7.24 -4.07 -9.10
C GLY A 97 -8.47 -3.18 -9.27
N GLU A 98 -9.43 -3.63 -10.06
CA GLU A 98 -10.72 -2.94 -10.18
C GLU A 98 -11.57 -3.21 -8.93
N HIS A 99 -11.43 -4.42 -8.37
CA HIS A 99 -12.10 -4.83 -7.14
C HIS A 99 -11.11 -5.19 -6.04
N VAL A 100 -11.44 -4.90 -4.78
CA VAL A 100 -10.63 -5.28 -3.59
C VAL A 100 -10.38 -6.79 -3.54
N SER A 101 -11.32 -7.60 -4.02
CA SER A 101 -11.17 -9.05 -4.10
C SER A 101 -10.02 -9.51 -5.01
N GLU A 102 -9.51 -8.65 -5.88
CA GLU A 102 -8.39 -8.97 -6.77
C GLU A 102 -7.03 -8.66 -6.16
N LEU A 103 -7.01 -7.98 -5.03
CA LEU A 103 -5.79 -7.59 -4.35
C LEU A 103 -5.22 -8.78 -3.55
N PRO A 104 -3.88 -8.92 -3.50
CA PRO A 104 -3.21 -10.07 -2.89
C PRO A 104 -3.29 -10.06 -1.35
N PHE A 105 -3.48 -8.90 -0.75
CA PHE A 105 -3.59 -8.75 0.70
C PHE A 105 -5.03 -8.40 1.03
N ARG A 106 -5.81 -9.42 1.41
CA ARG A 106 -7.15 -9.22 1.96
C ARG A 106 -7.05 -9.12 3.47
N HIS A 107 -7.61 -8.07 4.05
CA HIS A 107 -7.77 -8.01 5.49
C HIS A 107 -9.09 -8.69 5.86
N LEU A 108 -9.01 -9.92 6.36
CA LEU A 108 -10.15 -10.58 7.01
C LEU A 108 -10.08 -10.20 8.48
N ASP A 109 -10.99 -9.34 8.91
CA ASP A 109 -11.15 -9.02 10.32
C ASP A 109 -11.85 -10.20 11.01
N VAL A 110 -11.11 -10.90 11.87
CA VAL A 110 -11.59 -12.07 12.60
C VAL A 110 -12.76 -11.75 13.54
N PHE A 111 -12.88 -10.50 13.99
CA PHE A 111 -13.94 -10.08 14.90
C PHE A 111 -15.22 -9.70 14.15
N VAL A 112 -15.12 -9.35 12.87
CA VAL A 112 -16.26 -8.93 12.04
C VAL A 112 -16.76 -10.08 11.17
N ASP A 113 -15.86 -10.87 10.59
CA ASP A 113 -16.20 -11.98 9.70
C ASP A 113 -15.37 -13.23 10.02
N HIS A 114 -15.69 -13.82 11.16
CA HIS A 114 -15.07 -15.06 11.64
C HIS A 114 -15.26 -16.23 10.65
N GLY A 115 -16.38 -16.27 9.92
CA GLY A 115 -16.66 -17.30 8.92
C GLY A 115 -15.67 -17.24 7.76
N ALA A 116 -15.55 -16.07 7.13
CA ALA A 116 -14.60 -15.87 6.04
C ALA A 116 -13.14 -16.07 6.50
N PHE A 117 -12.81 -15.70 7.74
CA PHE A 117 -11.50 -15.99 8.32
C PHE A 117 -11.21 -17.51 8.35
N LEU A 118 -12.13 -18.32 8.89
CA LEU A 118 -11.96 -19.77 8.95
C LEU A 118 -11.88 -20.40 7.55
N GLU A 119 -12.69 -19.94 6.60
CA GLU A 119 -12.62 -20.40 5.20
C GLU A 119 -11.24 -20.10 4.57
N ALA A 120 -10.69 -18.92 4.81
CA ALA A 120 -9.37 -18.55 4.31
C ALA A 120 -8.25 -19.41 4.92
N ILE A 121 -8.32 -19.70 6.22
CA ILE A 121 -7.37 -20.62 6.87
C ILE A 121 -7.50 -22.04 6.31
N ALA A 122 -8.74 -22.55 6.16
CA ALA A 122 -8.99 -23.87 5.60
C ALA A 122 -8.45 -23.99 4.17
N GLY A 123 -8.71 -23.01 3.31
CA GLY A 123 -8.16 -22.95 1.95
C GLY A 123 -6.63 -22.97 1.93
N TRP A 124 -5.99 -22.16 2.78
CA TRP A 124 -4.53 -22.12 2.90
C TRP A 124 -3.92 -23.46 3.35
N VAL A 125 -4.57 -24.19 4.26
CA VAL A 125 -4.13 -25.53 4.68
C VAL A 125 -4.23 -26.52 3.52
N LEU A 126 -5.35 -26.50 2.79
CA LEU A 126 -5.60 -27.40 1.66
C LEU A 126 -4.58 -27.18 0.53
N ASP A 127 -4.31 -25.93 0.15
CA ASP A 127 -3.32 -25.59 -0.89
C ASP A 127 -1.92 -26.15 -0.57
N ARG A 128 -1.55 -26.13 0.71
CA ARG A 128 -0.25 -26.65 1.18
C ARG A 128 -0.20 -28.15 1.32
N SER A 129 -1.32 -28.78 1.70
CA SER A 129 -1.42 -30.25 1.71
C SER A 129 -1.36 -30.85 0.29
N SER A 130 -1.70 -30.05 -0.72
CA SER A 130 -1.73 -30.44 -2.13
C SER A 130 -0.43 -30.14 -2.88
N SER A 131 0.52 -29.44 -2.24
CA SER A 131 1.83 -29.10 -2.81
C SER A 131 2.87 -30.13 -2.34
N PRO A 132 3.54 -30.88 -3.25
CA PRO A 132 4.55 -31.88 -2.87
C PRO A 132 5.82 -31.26 -2.27
#